data_AF-A0A521CS15-F1
#
_entry.id   AF-A0A521CS15-F1
#
_cell.length_a   1.000
_cell.length_b   1.000
_cell.length_c   1.000
_cell.angle_alpha   90.00
_cell.angle_beta   90.00
_cell.angle_gamma   90.00
#
_symmetry.space_group_name_H-M   'P 1'
#
loop_
_entity.id
_entity.type
_entity.pdbx_description
1 polymer ?
#
loop_
_entity_poly.entity_id
_entity_poly.type
_entity_poly.pdbx_seq_one_letter_code
_entity_poly.pdbx_strand_id
1 'polypeptide(L)'
;MQTFLPVADFEESARLLDSPRLGKQRVETLQVLRALELPDYGWASHPVVHMWRGRTAALVVYGLAMVEVWRERGFADSTHTLIAEFAPDVEGASQDELARAGLLPSWVGDDALHLSHRSNLLAKDPGFYRPLFQPLFGSEPDDLPYIWPGPDEVAPAPEPEGTRVWVVRPRAHNELGACLAAGVVGLGTQSGVDVDATGLSPAELRALAKEISGRRPSKDLRQLSTFLDDIRPGDPVALPIEHGAGLLVGEVLGDYLFDGRELLPHRRPARWDHVVPRAAARPPATLQDPRALFSVVIDPDVLPPSLAGTTYREPALPLV
;
A
#
# COMPACT_ATOMS: atom_id res chain seq x y z
N MET A 1 -15.43 -1.57 -4.98
CA MET A 1 -14.07 -1.52 -5.54
C MET A 1 -14.14 -2.06 -6.95
N GLN A 2 -13.96 -1.22 -7.96
CA GLN A 2 -13.93 -1.63 -9.37
C GLN A 2 -13.19 -0.58 -10.21
N THR A 3 -12.71 -0.97 -11.38
CA THR A 3 -12.25 -0.03 -12.42
C THR A 3 -13.29 0.07 -13.54
N PHE A 4 -13.35 1.20 -14.23
CA PHE A 4 -14.21 1.41 -15.38
C PHE A 4 -13.36 1.66 -16.62
N LEU A 5 -13.46 0.78 -17.61
CA LEU A 5 -12.69 0.88 -18.85
C LEU A 5 -13.62 0.72 -20.06
N PRO A 6 -14.51 1.71 -20.31
CA PRO A 6 -15.46 1.67 -21.43
C PRO A 6 -14.76 1.66 -22.80
N VAL A 7 -13.52 2.11 -22.89
CA VAL A 7 -12.68 2.07 -24.11
C VAL A 7 -11.23 1.76 -23.72
N ALA A 8 -10.38 1.44 -24.70
CA ALA A 8 -8.98 1.06 -24.45
C ALA A 8 -8.13 2.20 -23.88
N ASP A 9 -8.37 3.44 -24.31
CA ASP A 9 -7.65 4.62 -23.84
C ASP A 9 -8.12 5.02 -22.42
N PHE A 10 -7.16 5.21 -21.51
CA PHE A 10 -7.44 5.49 -20.10
C PHE A 10 -8.01 6.90 -19.89
N GLU A 11 -7.55 7.88 -20.65
CA GLU A 11 -8.01 9.26 -20.56
C GLU A 11 -9.41 9.39 -21.16
N GLU A 12 -9.65 8.82 -22.35
CA GLU A 12 -10.96 8.77 -22.98
C GLU A 12 -11.97 8.02 -22.09
N SER A 13 -11.53 6.92 -21.48
CA SER A 13 -12.33 6.22 -20.47
C SER A 13 -12.73 7.14 -19.31
N ALA A 14 -11.80 7.93 -18.79
CA ALA A 14 -12.09 8.90 -17.73
C ALA A 14 -13.06 10.00 -18.19
N ARG A 15 -12.89 10.51 -19.42
CA ARG A 15 -13.74 11.55 -20.02
C ARG A 15 -15.18 11.06 -20.21
N LEU A 16 -15.39 9.78 -20.50
CA LEU A 16 -16.71 9.18 -20.65
C LEU A 16 -17.46 8.95 -19.33
N LEU A 17 -16.81 9.04 -18.17
CA LEU A 17 -17.49 8.81 -16.88
C LEU A 17 -18.27 10.04 -16.39
N ASP A 18 -19.43 9.81 -15.76
CA ASP A 18 -20.05 10.84 -14.94
C ASP A 18 -19.17 11.19 -13.72
N SER A 19 -19.39 12.39 -13.17
CA SER A 19 -18.57 12.89 -12.06
C SER A 19 -18.60 11.99 -10.81
N PRO A 20 -19.75 11.44 -10.37
CA PRO A 20 -19.76 10.48 -9.25
C PRO A 20 -18.85 9.27 -9.47
N ARG A 21 -18.90 8.63 -10.64
CA ARG A 21 -18.09 7.45 -10.94
C ARG A 21 -16.63 7.81 -11.15
N LEU A 22 -16.32 8.90 -11.84
CA LEU A 22 -14.94 9.40 -11.99
C LEU A 22 -14.30 9.72 -10.64
N GLY A 23 -15.01 10.44 -9.76
CA GLY A 23 -14.53 10.73 -8.41
C GLY A 23 -14.26 9.46 -7.60
N LYS A 24 -15.11 8.43 -7.76
CA LYS A 24 -14.91 7.13 -7.13
C LYS A 24 -13.74 6.34 -7.73
N GLN A 25 -13.48 6.45 -9.04
CA GLN A 25 -12.38 5.76 -9.70
C GLN A 25 -11.02 6.10 -9.11
N ARG A 26 -10.79 7.36 -8.73
CA ARG A 26 -9.54 7.77 -8.06
C ARG A 26 -9.30 7.00 -6.75
N VAL A 27 -10.33 6.93 -5.90
CA VAL A 27 -10.26 6.25 -4.61
C VAL A 27 -10.19 4.73 -4.77
N GLU A 28 -11.00 4.15 -5.65
CA GLU A 28 -11.00 2.70 -5.88
C GLU A 28 -9.69 2.23 -6.54
N THR A 29 -9.09 3.03 -7.44
CA THR A 29 -7.75 2.75 -8.00
C THR A 29 -6.70 2.67 -6.90
N LEU A 30 -6.66 3.66 -6.00
CA LEU A 30 -5.76 3.64 -4.85
C LEU A 30 -5.99 2.42 -3.95
N GLN A 31 -7.24 1.98 -3.77
CA GLN A 31 -7.53 0.77 -3.00
C GLN A 31 -7.04 -0.50 -3.71
N VAL A 32 -7.15 -0.58 -5.03
CA VAL A 32 -6.62 -1.72 -5.82
C VAL A 32 -5.09 -1.74 -5.73
N LEU A 33 -4.41 -0.60 -5.91
CA LEU A 33 -2.95 -0.49 -5.73
C LEU A 33 -2.50 -0.99 -4.35
N ARG A 34 -3.19 -0.57 -3.29
CA ARG A 34 -2.92 -1.05 -1.93
C ARG A 34 -3.17 -2.55 -1.76
N ALA A 35 -4.22 -3.08 -2.37
CA ALA A 35 -4.53 -4.51 -2.33
C ALA A 35 -3.53 -5.37 -3.12
N LEU A 36 -2.87 -4.79 -4.14
CA LEU A 36 -1.82 -5.43 -4.90
C LEU A 36 -0.48 -5.45 -4.14
N GLU A 37 -0.09 -4.29 -3.59
CA GLU A 37 1.29 -4.06 -3.17
C GLU A 37 1.52 -4.05 -1.65
N LEU A 38 0.47 -3.86 -0.84
CA LEU A 38 0.62 -3.77 0.62
C LEU A 38 0.23 -5.07 1.31
N PRO A 39 1.12 -5.66 2.13
CA PRO A 39 0.81 -6.88 2.87
C PRO A 39 -0.40 -6.70 3.79
N ASP A 40 -1.19 -7.76 3.94
CA ASP A 40 -2.38 -7.79 4.80
C ASP A 40 -3.46 -6.72 4.48
N TYR A 41 -3.37 -5.99 3.36
CA TYR A 41 -4.45 -5.10 2.93
C TYR A 41 -5.68 -5.92 2.49
N GLY A 42 -6.87 -5.36 2.69
CA GLY A 42 -8.11 -6.05 2.32
C GLY A 42 -8.26 -6.20 0.80
N TRP A 43 -9.22 -7.01 0.37
CA TRP A 43 -9.65 -7.10 -1.05
C TRP A 43 -8.70 -7.83 -2.01
N ALA A 44 -7.63 -8.48 -1.52
CA ALA A 44 -6.68 -9.22 -2.37
C ALA A 44 -7.32 -10.32 -3.24
N SER A 45 -8.49 -10.84 -2.83
CA SER A 45 -9.26 -11.86 -3.58
C SER A 45 -10.34 -11.27 -4.50
N HIS A 46 -10.39 -9.95 -4.65
CA HIS A 46 -11.41 -9.29 -5.47
C HIS A 46 -11.08 -9.43 -6.96
N PRO A 47 -12.04 -9.72 -7.86
CA PRO A 47 -11.77 -9.92 -9.29
C PRO A 47 -10.97 -8.78 -9.96
N VAL A 48 -11.31 -7.51 -9.69
CA VAL A 48 -10.52 -6.39 -10.22
C VAL A 48 -9.05 -6.41 -9.78
N VAL A 49 -8.77 -6.82 -8.54
CA VAL A 49 -7.39 -6.93 -8.04
C VAL A 49 -6.65 -8.06 -8.74
N HIS A 50 -7.34 -9.18 -9.02
CA HIS A 50 -6.78 -10.25 -9.82
C HIS A 50 -6.44 -9.82 -11.25
N MET A 51 -7.32 -9.06 -11.91
CA MET A 51 -7.13 -8.57 -13.28
C MET A 51 -5.90 -7.66 -13.43
N TRP A 52 -5.60 -6.84 -12.42
CA TRP A 52 -4.50 -5.87 -12.45
C TRP A 52 -3.16 -6.40 -11.89
N ARG A 53 -3.12 -7.63 -11.39
CA ARG A 53 -1.90 -8.17 -10.77
C ARG A 53 -0.76 -8.24 -11.79
N GLY A 54 0.43 -7.79 -11.36
CA GLY A 54 1.62 -7.68 -12.21
C GLY A 54 1.64 -6.45 -13.13
N ARG A 55 0.61 -5.58 -13.07
CA ARG A 55 0.45 -4.42 -13.95
C ARG A 55 0.34 -3.09 -13.18
N THR A 56 1.07 -2.97 -12.07
CA THR A 56 1.02 -1.83 -11.14
C THR A 56 1.33 -0.50 -11.81
N ALA A 57 2.36 -0.45 -12.67
CA ALA A 57 2.70 0.74 -13.45
C ALA A 57 1.52 1.22 -14.33
N ALA A 58 0.84 0.30 -15.02
CA ALA A 58 -0.32 0.63 -15.83
C ALA A 58 -1.52 1.09 -14.99
N LEU A 59 -1.73 0.50 -13.82
CA LEU A 59 -2.78 0.94 -12.91
C LEU A 59 -2.49 2.34 -12.33
N VAL A 60 -1.23 2.68 -12.08
CA VAL A 60 -0.82 4.04 -11.71
C VAL A 60 -1.17 5.03 -12.82
N VAL A 61 -0.77 4.77 -14.06
CA VAL A 61 -1.10 5.66 -15.20
C VAL A 61 -2.61 5.77 -15.43
N TYR A 62 -3.35 4.66 -15.33
CA TYR A 62 -4.82 4.68 -15.34
C TYR A 62 -5.39 5.59 -14.24
N GLY A 63 -4.91 5.44 -13.00
CA GLY A 63 -5.35 6.25 -11.87
C GLY A 63 -5.05 7.74 -12.05
N LEU A 64 -3.87 8.07 -12.57
CA LEU A 64 -3.48 9.45 -12.85
C LEU A 64 -4.32 10.06 -13.97
N ALA A 65 -4.69 9.31 -15.01
CA ALA A 65 -5.63 9.78 -16.03
C ALA A 65 -7.01 10.15 -15.42
N MET A 66 -7.51 9.33 -14.48
CA MET A 66 -8.75 9.64 -13.74
C MET A 66 -8.63 10.90 -12.88
N VAL A 67 -7.45 11.11 -12.27
CA VAL A 67 -7.14 12.30 -11.47
C VAL A 67 -7.11 13.55 -12.33
N GLU A 68 -6.44 13.51 -13.48
CA GLU A 68 -6.30 14.69 -14.34
C GLU A 68 -7.67 15.13 -14.89
N VAL A 69 -8.47 14.22 -15.44
CA VAL A 69 -9.83 14.56 -15.91
C VAL A 69 -10.73 15.05 -14.76
N TRP A 70 -10.55 14.54 -13.54
CA TRP A 70 -11.27 15.04 -12.37
C TRP A 70 -10.90 16.49 -12.02
N ARG A 71 -9.61 16.83 -12.10
CA ARG A 71 -9.10 18.19 -11.82
C ARG A 71 -9.48 19.17 -12.92
N GLU A 72 -9.46 18.75 -14.18
CA GLU A 72 -9.95 19.54 -15.32
C GLU A 72 -11.42 19.96 -15.16
N ARG A 73 -12.24 19.11 -14.53
CA ARG A 73 -13.64 19.44 -14.19
C ARG A 73 -13.77 20.44 -13.02
N GLY A 74 -12.67 20.93 -12.49
CA GLY A 74 -12.63 21.94 -11.42
C GLY A 74 -12.74 21.37 -10.01
N PHE A 75 -12.59 20.05 -9.83
CA PHE A 75 -12.65 19.43 -8.51
C PHE A 75 -11.26 19.29 -7.87
N ALA A 76 -11.20 19.43 -6.54
CA ALA A 76 -9.98 19.18 -5.79
C ALA A 76 -9.63 17.68 -5.75
N ASP A 77 -8.33 17.39 -5.76
CA ASP A 77 -7.79 16.03 -5.67
C ASP A 77 -6.86 15.87 -4.45
N SER A 78 -6.87 14.68 -3.85
CA SER A 78 -5.97 14.28 -2.76
C SER A 78 -5.37 12.89 -2.98
N THR A 79 -5.50 12.33 -4.18
CA THR A 79 -5.11 10.95 -4.50
C THR A 79 -3.92 10.85 -5.44
N HIS A 80 -3.58 11.91 -6.19
CA HIS A 80 -2.48 11.96 -7.14
C HIS A 80 -1.18 11.41 -6.55
N THR A 81 -0.65 12.06 -5.52
CA THR A 81 0.62 11.68 -4.88
C THR A 81 0.54 10.25 -4.32
N LEU A 82 -0.58 9.89 -3.69
CA LEU A 82 -0.75 8.54 -3.14
C LEU A 82 -0.76 7.45 -4.22
N ILE A 83 -1.26 7.74 -5.42
CA ILE A 83 -1.24 6.82 -6.57
C ILE A 83 0.17 6.76 -7.17
N ALA A 84 0.80 7.92 -7.43
CA ALA A 84 2.13 8.01 -8.02
C ALA A 84 3.21 7.27 -7.21
N GLU A 85 3.10 7.29 -5.88
CA GLU A 85 4.04 6.61 -4.98
C GLU A 85 4.21 5.10 -5.23
N PHE A 86 3.26 4.43 -5.90
CA PHE A 86 3.34 3.00 -6.20
C PHE A 86 4.27 2.69 -7.38
N ALA A 87 4.43 3.62 -8.31
CA ALA A 87 5.36 3.49 -9.43
C ALA A 87 5.86 4.89 -9.86
N PRO A 88 6.77 5.51 -9.10
CA PRO A 88 7.24 6.88 -9.36
C PRO A 88 7.86 7.05 -10.75
N ASP A 89 8.51 6.01 -11.28
CA ASP A 89 9.20 6.06 -12.58
C ASP A 89 8.25 6.22 -13.77
N VAL A 90 6.94 5.99 -13.58
CA VAL A 90 5.92 6.19 -14.61
C VAL A 90 5.00 7.36 -14.30
N GLU A 91 5.32 8.17 -13.28
CA GLU A 91 4.60 9.43 -13.02
C GLU A 91 4.83 10.39 -14.20
N GLY A 92 3.77 10.66 -14.97
CA GLY A 92 3.83 11.46 -16.19
C GLY A 92 4.10 10.68 -17.48
N ALA A 93 4.25 9.35 -17.41
CA ALA A 93 4.33 8.51 -18.60
C ALA A 93 2.98 8.40 -19.30
N SER A 94 2.99 8.31 -20.63
CA SER A 94 1.79 8.07 -21.43
C SER A 94 1.44 6.58 -21.54
N GLN A 95 0.18 6.30 -21.88
CA GLN A 95 -0.26 4.93 -22.16
C GLN A 95 0.55 4.27 -23.30
N ASP A 96 0.92 5.04 -24.34
CA ASP A 96 1.76 4.57 -25.45
C ASP A 96 3.19 4.22 -25.02
N GLU A 97 3.75 4.95 -24.05
CA GLU A 97 5.04 4.63 -23.45
C GLU A 97 5.00 3.30 -22.71
N LEU A 98 3.94 3.06 -21.92
CA LEU A 98 3.72 1.77 -21.27
C LEU A 98 3.54 0.64 -22.29
N ALA A 99 2.82 0.89 -23.39
CA ALA A 99 2.64 -0.09 -24.45
C ALA A 99 3.98 -0.51 -25.06
N ARG A 100 4.83 0.47 -25.41
CA ARG A 100 6.17 0.23 -25.97
C ARG A 100 7.10 -0.48 -24.98
N ALA A 101 6.94 -0.23 -23.69
CA ALA A 101 7.68 -0.90 -22.62
C ALA A 101 7.11 -2.30 -22.26
N GLY A 102 6.01 -2.74 -22.88
CA GLY A 102 5.35 -4.01 -22.57
C GLY A 102 4.69 -4.03 -21.19
N LEU A 103 4.39 -2.86 -20.62
CA LEU A 103 3.82 -2.69 -19.28
C LEU A 103 2.29 -2.65 -19.26
N LEU A 104 1.63 -2.47 -20.42
CA LEU A 104 0.17 -2.52 -20.49
C LEU A 104 -0.38 -3.94 -20.31
N PRO A 105 -1.55 -4.07 -19.65
CA PRO A 105 -2.24 -5.35 -19.58
C PRO A 105 -2.65 -5.87 -20.96
N SER A 106 -2.59 -7.18 -21.17
CA SER A 106 -2.92 -7.83 -22.46
C SER A 106 -4.38 -7.65 -22.88
N TRP A 107 -5.26 -7.41 -21.91
CA TRP A 107 -6.70 -7.23 -22.10
C TRP A 107 -7.11 -5.80 -22.45
N VAL A 108 -6.17 -4.84 -22.47
CA VAL A 108 -6.45 -3.48 -22.99
C VAL A 108 -6.62 -3.58 -24.51
N GLY A 109 -7.80 -3.19 -25.00
CA GLY A 109 -8.20 -3.37 -26.40
C GLY A 109 -9.10 -4.60 -26.63
N ASP A 110 -9.41 -5.38 -25.60
CA ASP A 110 -10.39 -6.47 -25.72
C ASP A 110 -11.83 -5.90 -25.80
N ASP A 111 -12.45 -6.05 -26.97
CA ASP A 111 -13.80 -5.54 -27.24
C ASP A 111 -14.86 -6.09 -26.28
N ALA A 112 -14.76 -7.35 -25.85
CA ALA A 112 -15.71 -7.96 -24.95
C ALA A 112 -15.59 -7.38 -23.54
N LEU A 113 -14.35 -7.15 -23.07
CA LEU A 113 -14.10 -6.44 -21.82
C LEU A 113 -14.72 -5.05 -21.88
N HIS A 114 -14.37 -4.24 -22.87
CA HIS A 114 -14.86 -2.86 -22.97
C HIS A 114 -16.38 -2.78 -23.07
N LEU A 115 -17.00 -3.68 -23.85
CA LEU A 115 -18.45 -3.80 -23.95
C LEU A 115 -19.09 -4.15 -22.60
N SER A 116 -18.52 -5.08 -21.84
CA SER A 116 -19.07 -5.42 -20.51
C SER A 116 -19.03 -4.24 -19.54
N HIS A 117 -17.98 -3.40 -19.61
CA HIS A 117 -17.87 -2.19 -18.81
C HIS A 117 -18.86 -1.11 -19.26
N ARG A 118 -19.03 -0.88 -20.57
CA ARG A 118 -20.04 0.05 -21.10
C ARG A 118 -21.46 -0.37 -20.74
N SER A 119 -21.78 -1.66 -20.88
CA SER A 119 -23.07 -2.24 -20.50
C SER A 119 -23.39 -2.00 -19.02
N ASN A 120 -22.42 -2.21 -18.13
CA ASN A 120 -22.59 -1.93 -16.71
C ASN A 120 -22.67 -0.43 -16.37
N LEU A 121 -22.08 0.46 -17.16
CA LEU A 121 -22.26 1.90 -17.01
C LEU A 121 -23.68 2.31 -17.42
N LEU A 122 -24.15 1.83 -18.57
CA LEU A 122 -25.53 2.00 -19.02
C LEU A 122 -26.53 1.52 -17.97
N ALA A 123 -26.33 0.33 -17.40
CA ALA A 123 -27.20 -0.22 -16.35
C ALA A 123 -27.31 0.70 -15.11
N LYS A 124 -26.21 1.38 -14.76
CA LYS A 124 -26.16 2.23 -13.56
C LYS A 124 -26.75 3.62 -13.79
N ASP A 125 -26.64 4.18 -14.99
CA ASP A 125 -27.26 5.46 -15.36
C ASP A 125 -27.54 5.55 -16.87
N PRO A 126 -28.67 4.99 -17.33
CA PRO A 126 -28.99 4.99 -18.76
C PRO A 126 -29.14 6.40 -19.33
N GLY A 127 -29.61 7.36 -18.52
CA GLY A 127 -29.88 8.73 -18.96
C GLY A 127 -28.61 9.51 -19.27
N PHE A 128 -27.54 9.28 -18.49
CA PHE A 128 -26.23 9.85 -18.75
C PHE A 128 -25.50 9.15 -19.89
N TYR A 129 -25.46 7.81 -19.86
CA TYR A 129 -24.57 7.04 -20.74
C TYR A 129 -25.13 6.80 -22.14
N ARG A 130 -26.45 6.61 -22.31
CA ARG A 130 -27.02 6.30 -23.63
C ARG A 130 -26.78 7.41 -24.66
N PRO A 131 -26.97 8.71 -24.35
CA PRO A 131 -26.65 9.80 -25.28
C PRO A 131 -25.16 9.89 -25.65
N LEU A 132 -24.25 9.44 -24.78
CA LEU A 132 -22.81 9.45 -25.02
C LEU A 132 -22.35 8.24 -25.84
N PHE A 133 -22.83 7.03 -25.51
CA PHE A 133 -22.37 5.80 -26.14
C PHE A 133 -23.05 5.52 -27.48
N GLN A 134 -24.33 5.89 -27.65
CA GLN A 134 -25.05 5.57 -28.87
C GLN A 134 -24.43 6.16 -30.16
N PRO A 135 -23.93 7.41 -30.18
CA PRO A 135 -23.22 7.95 -31.33
C PRO A 135 -21.87 7.29 -31.62
N LEU A 136 -21.21 6.72 -30.60
CA LEU A 136 -19.87 6.15 -30.70
C LEU A 136 -19.88 4.65 -31.03
N PHE A 137 -20.80 3.90 -30.42
CA PHE A 137 -20.82 2.44 -30.46
C PHE A 137 -22.15 1.86 -30.98
N GLY A 138 -23.16 2.70 -31.22
CA GLY A 138 -24.51 2.25 -31.57
C GLY A 138 -25.32 1.76 -30.37
N SER A 139 -26.31 0.89 -30.62
CA SER A 139 -27.15 0.35 -29.55
C SER A 139 -26.44 -0.80 -28.84
N GLU A 140 -26.08 -0.60 -27.58
CA GLU A 140 -25.44 -1.61 -26.74
C GLU A 140 -26.39 -2.14 -25.63
N PRO A 141 -26.20 -3.40 -25.20
CA PRO A 141 -26.95 -3.99 -24.09
C PRO A 141 -26.60 -3.31 -22.75
N ASP A 142 -27.52 -3.34 -21.79
CA ASP A 142 -27.34 -2.80 -20.43
C ASP A 142 -27.51 -3.86 -19.32
N ASP A 143 -27.36 -5.14 -19.67
CA ASP A 143 -27.57 -6.30 -18.79
C ASP A 143 -26.41 -7.32 -18.79
N LEU A 144 -25.26 -6.98 -19.38
CA LEU A 144 -24.11 -7.88 -19.43
C LEU A 144 -23.40 -7.97 -18.06
N PRO A 145 -22.94 -9.16 -17.64
CA PRO A 145 -22.05 -9.27 -16.48
C PRO A 145 -20.69 -8.64 -16.80
N TYR A 146 -20.01 -8.11 -15.77
CA TYR A 146 -18.61 -7.69 -15.93
C TYR A 146 -17.72 -8.86 -16.36
N ILE A 147 -16.83 -8.58 -17.29
CA ILE A 147 -15.69 -9.44 -17.61
C ILE A 147 -14.48 -8.93 -16.82
N TRP A 148 -13.94 -9.80 -15.96
CA TRP A 148 -12.68 -9.56 -15.23
C TRP A 148 -11.68 -10.64 -15.66
N PRO A 149 -10.79 -10.38 -16.63
CA PRO A 149 -9.77 -11.34 -17.03
C PRO A 149 -8.87 -11.76 -15.87
N GLY A 150 -8.24 -12.92 -16.04
CA GLY A 150 -7.16 -13.34 -15.15
C GLY A 150 -5.94 -12.41 -15.27
N PRO A 151 -4.99 -12.51 -14.31
CA PRO A 151 -3.73 -11.78 -14.39
C PRO A 151 -2.93 -12.21 -15.62
N ASP A 152 -2.17 -11.26 -16.18
CA ASP A 152 -1.14 -11.59 -17.17
C ASP A 152 -0.02 -12.43 -16.54
N GLU A 153 0.58 -13.31 -17.33
CA GLU A 153 1.80 -14.03 -16.95
C GLU A 153 3.01 -13.09 -17.07
N VAL A 154 3.23 -12.29 -16.03
CA VAL A 154 4.39 -11.40 -15.91
C VAL A 154 5.32 -11.93 -14.82
N ALA A 155 6.63 -11.88 -15.07
CA ALA A 155 7.60 -12.19 -14.03
C ALA A 155 7.41 -11.23 -12.83
N PRO A 156 7.55 -11.71 -11.59
CA PRO A 156 7.55 -10.82 -10.43
C PRO A 156 8.60 -9.72 -10.59
N ALA A 157 8.27 -8.51 -10.15
CA ALA A 157 9.24 -7.42 -10.10
C ALA A 157 10.41 -7.83 -9.18
N PRO A 158 11.66 -7.46 -9.52
CA PRO A 158 12.78 -7.68 -8.63
C PRO A 158 12.56 -6.92 -7.32
N GLU A 159 13.08 -7.47 -6.23
CA GLU A 159 13.06 -6.75 -4.96
C GLU A 159 13.85 -5.44 -5.08
N PRO A 160 13.38 -4.36 -4.44
CA PRO A 160 14.08 -3.09 -4.49
C PRO A 160 15.45 -3.20 -3.81
N GLU A 161 16.48 -2.70 -4.49
CA GLU A 161 17.82 -2.60 -3.90
C GLU A 161 17.88 -1.48 -2.86
N GLY A 162 18.49 -1.79 -1.71
CA GLY A 162 18.81 -0.82 -0.68
C GLY A 162 18.91 -1.43 0.71
N THR A 163 18.76 -0.58 1.72
CA THR A 163 18.85 -0.97 3.14
C THR A 163 17.46 -1.24 3.69
N ARG A 164 17.27 -2.39 4.33
CA ARG A 164 16.03 -2.68 5.06
C ARG A 164 15.96 -1.84 6.32
N VAL A 165 14.85 -1.14 6.52
CA VAL A 165 14.59 -0.35 7.73
C VAL A 165 13.25 -0.76 8.32
N TRP A 166 13.23 -1.06 9.62
CA TRP A 166 11.97 -1.28 10.35
C TRP A 166 11.27 0.05 10.57
N VAL A 167 10.00 0.14 10.21
CA VAL A 167 9.19 1.31 10.50
C VAL A 167 8.23 0.95 11.63
N VAL A 168 8.33 1.69 12.73
CA VAL A 168 7.37 1.59 13.84
C VAL A 168 6.56 2.87 13.87
N ARG A 169 5.28 2.76 13.54
CA ARG A 169 4.39 3.91 13.45
C ARG A 169 3.72 4.18 14.79
N PRO A 170 3.99 5.34 15.42
CA PRO A 170 3.19 5.82 16.53
C PRO A 170 1.75 6.09 16.07
N ARG A 171 0.76 5.67 16.85
CA ARG A 171 -0.66 5.86 16.54
C ARG A 171 -1.17 7.26 16.88
N ALA A 172 -0.44 7.98 17.74
CA ALA A 172 -0.78 9.32 18.17
C ALA A 172 0.48 10.15 18.51
N HIS A 173 0.32 11.47 18.55
CA HIS A 173 1.43 12.41 18.80
C HIS A 173 2.13 12.18 20.15
N ASN A 174 1.43 11.70 21.17
CA ASN A 174 2.01 11.37 22.47
C ASN A 174 2.89 10.11 22.42
N GLU A 175 2.53 9.10 21.62
CA GLU A 175 3.39 7.94 21.39
C GLU A 175 4.68 8.35 20.66
N LEU A 176 4.60 9.23 19.66
CA LEU A 176 5.79 9.79 19.00
C LEU A 176 6.66 10.55 20.01
N GLY A 177 6.05 11.40 20.84
CA GLY A 177 6.75 12.11 21.91
C GLY A 177 7.45 11.17 22.90
N ALA A 178 6.81 10.05 23.26
CA ALA A 178 7.39 9.02 24.12
C ALA A 178 8.62 8.36 23.47
N CYS A 179 8.55 8.00 22.19
CA CYS A 179 9.70 7.45 21.46
C CYS A 179 10.91 8.38 21.50
N LEU A 180 10.68 9.68 21.28
CA LEU A 180 11.74 10.69 21.23
C LEU A 180 12.32 10.99 22.61
N ALA A 181 11.45 11.19 23.61
CA ALA A 181 11.86 11.59 24.96
C ALA A 181 12.58 10.46 25.71
N ALA A 182 12.14 9.21 25.53
CA ALA A 182 12.74 8.06 26.19
C ALA A 182 13.86 7.41 25.37
N GLY A 183 14.08 7.81 24.12
CA GLY A 183 15.05 7.16 23.23
C GLY A 183 14.70 5.69 23.00
N VAL A 184 13.46 5.44 22.56
CA VAL A 184 12.94 4.10 22.36
C VAL A 184 12.12 4.01 21.08
N VAL A 185 11.98 2.80 20.58
CA VAL A 185 10.93 2.41 19.66
C VAL A 185 10.02 1.40 20.34
N GLY A 186 8.71 1.44 20.11
CA GLY A 186 7.82 0.51 20.80
C GLY A 186 6.40 0.41 20.24
N LEU A 187 5.69 -0.59 20.75
CA LEU A 187 4.30 -0.90 20.46
C LEU A 187 3.45 -0.74 21.72
N GLY A 188 2.20 -0.33 21.53
CA GLY A 188 1.17 -0.37 22.56
C GLY A 188 0.67 -1.79 22.84
N THR A 189 -0.40 -1.90 23.63
CA THR A 189 -1.02 -3.18 24.01
C THR A 189 -2.12 -3.65 23.05
N GLN A 190 -2.15 -3.16 21.81
CA GLN A 190 -3.25 -3.45 20.87
C GLN A 190 -3.25 -4.91 20.37
N SER A 191 -2.13 -5.62 20.57
CA SER A 191 -2.05 -7.08 20.45
C SER A 191 -2.96 -7.82 21.43
N GLY A 192 -3.42 -7.15 22.50
CA GLY A 192 -4.11 -7.75 23.64
C GLY A 192 -3.16 -8.34 24.69
N VAL A 193 -1.85 -8.17 24.52
CA VAL A 193 -0.83 -8.52 25.50
C VAL A 193 -0.42 -7.23 26.20
N ASP A 194 -0.66 -7.17 27.51
CA ASP A 194 -0.34 -6.04 28.39
C ASP A 194 0.60 -6.45 29.54
N VAL A 195 1.37 -7.52 29.29
CA VAL A 195 2.36 -8.09 30.21
C VAL A 195 3.67 -8.33 29.48
N ASP A 196 4.72 -8.64 30.24
CA ASP A 196 6.02 -9.00 29.69
C ASP A 196 5.92 -10.26 28.80
N ALA A 197 6.40 -10.13 27.56
CA ALA A 197 6.41 -11.17 26.54
C ALA A 197 7.82 -11.71 26.25
N THR A 198 8.80 -11.43 27.11
CA THR A 198 10.18 -11.89 26.95
C THR A 198 10.24 -13.40 26.81
N GLY A 199 10.85 -13.88 25.72
CA GLY A 199 11.10 -15.29 25.47
C GLY A 199 9.88 -16.11 25.05
N LEU A 200 8.70 -15.49 24.87
CA LEU A 200 7.52 -16.21 24.39
C LEU A 200 7.62 -16.49 22.90
N SER A 201 7.45 -17.75 22.51
CA SER A 201 7.30 -18.13 21.11
C SER A 201 6.00 -17.60 20.50
N PRO A 202 5.87 -17.55 19.15
CA PRO A 202 4.63 -17.16 18.49
C PRO A 202 3.40 -17.99 18.90
N ALA A 203 3.59 -19.26 19.28
CA ALA A 203 2.51 -20.13 19.75
C ALA A 203 2.08 -19.77 21.18
N GLU A 204 3.03 -19.52 22.07
CA GLU A 204 2.77 -19.09 23.45
C GLU A 204 2.14 -17.70 23.49
N LEU A 205 2.61 -16.77 22.65
CA LEU A 205 2.03 -15.44 22.55
C LEU A 205 0.56 -15.47 22.10
N ARG A 206 0.21 -16.38 21.17
CA ARG A 206 -1.19 -16.63 20.76
C ARG A 206 -2.04 -17.22 21.87
N ALA A 207 -1.48 -18.15 22.65
CA ALA A 207 -2.17 -18.73 23.79
C ALA A 207 -2.45 -17.66 24.86
N LEU A 208 -1.44 -16.86 25.20
CA LEU A 208 -1.53 -15.76 26.16
C LEU A 208 -2.55 -14.70 25.74
N ALA A 209 -2.48 -14.22 24.49
CA ALA A 209 -3.43 -13.21 24.00
C ALA A 209 -4.88 -13.73 24.01
N LYS A 210 -5.09 -15.04 23.75
CA LYS A 210 -6.41 -15.67 23.83
C LYS A 210 -6.91 -15.74 25.28
N GLU A 211 -6.02 -16.03 26.23
CA GLU A 211 -6.34 -16.07 27.66
C GLU A 211 -6.73 -14.70 28.19
N ILE A 212 -5.95 -13.66 27.89
CA ILE A 212 -6.19 -12.28 28.36
C ILE A 212 -7.43 -11.67 27.72
N SER A 213 -7.54 -11.75 26.39
CA SER A 213 -8.57 -10.99 25.65
C SER A 213 -9.86 -11.77 25.39
N GLY A 214 -9.84 -13.11 25.48
CA GLY A 214 -10.93 -13.98 25.07
C GLY A 214 -11.25 -13.96 23.57
N ARG A 215 -10.49 -13.21 22.76
CA ARG A 215 -10.72 -13.01 21.32
C ARG A 215 -9.70 -13.77 20.48
N ARG A 216 -10.00 -13.92 19.18
CA ARG A 216 -9.03 -14.46 18.22
C ARG A 216 -7.84 -13.48 18.10
N PRO A 217 -6.61 -14.00 17.93
CA PRO A 217 -5.42 -13.19 17.69
C PRO A 217 -5.60 -12.15 16.58
N SER A 218 -5.27 -10.90 16.89
CA SER A 218 -5.36 -9.78 15.94
C SER A 218 -4.13 -9.72 15.01
N LYS A 219 -4.22 -8.92 13.94
CA LYS A 219 -3.05 -8.58 13.10
C LYS A 219 -1.94 -7.90 13.92
N ASP A 220 -2.31 -7.25 15.03
CA ASP A 220 -1.37 -6.61 15.95
C ASP A 220 -0.56 -7.62 16.76
N LEU A 221 -1.07 -8.84 17.00
CA LEU A 221 -0.29 -9.89 17.66
C LEU A 221 0.88 -10.37 16.80
N ARG A 222 0.69 -10.45 15.47
CA ARG A 222 1.79 -10.80 14.56
C ARG A 222 2.90 -9.74 14.57
N GLN A 223 2.50 -8.47 14.63
CA GLN A 223 3.44 -7.35 14.74
C GLN A 223 4.22 -7.40 16.07
N LEU A 224 3.55 -7.72 17.20
CA LEU A 224 4.26 -7.93 18.45
C LEU A 224 5.25 -9.10 18.37
N SER A 225 4.86 -10.24 17.76
CA SER A 225 5.77 -11.36 17.53
C SER A 225 6.99 -10.94 16.73
N THR A 226 6.81 -10.25 15.60
CA THR A 226 7.93 -9.70 14.78
C THR A 226 8.80 -8.74 15.59
N PHE A 227 8.21 -7.90 16.45
CA PHE A 227 8.97 -6.96 17.31
C PHE A 227 9.87 -7.70 18.33
N LEU A 228 9.42 -8.84 18.84
CA LEU A 228 10.17 -9.70 19.76
C LEU A 228 11.24 -10.50 19.01
N ASP A 229 10.86 -11.13 17.91
CA ASP A 229 11.62 -12.20 17.27
C ASP A 229 12.50 -11.74 16.10
N ASP A 230 12.18 -10.64 15.44
CA ASP A 230 12.88 -10.25 14.20
C ASP A 230 13.70 -8.98 14.34
N ILE A 231 13.30 -8.07 15.24
CA ILE A 231 14.06 -6.83 15.49
C ILE A 231 15.19 -7.11 16.47
N ARG A 232 16.41 -6.67 16.14
CA ARG A 232 17.64 -6.91 16.90
C ARG A 232 18.43 -5.62 17.15
N PRO A 233 19.26 -5.59 18.21
CA PRO A 233 20.26 -4.52 18.37
C PRO A 233 21.12 -4.39 17.10
N GLY A 234 21.36 -3.16 16.65
CA GLY A 234 22.03 -2.83 15.39
C GLY A 234 21.11 -2.68 14.18
N ASP A 235 19.84 -3.10 14.28
CA ASP A 235 18.91 -2.95 13.16
C ASP A 235 18.57 -1.47 12.90
N PRO A 236 18.53 -1.03 11.63
CA PRO A 236 17.96 0.26 11.26
C PRO A 236 16.48 0.32 11.60
N VAL A 237 16.06 1.41 12.25
CA VAL A 237 14.66 1.67 12.62
C VAL A 237 14.25 3.09 12.28
N ALA A 238 12.97 3.32 12.00
CA ALA A 238 12.43 4.62 11.64
C ALA A 238 11.06 4.90 12.25
N LEU A 239 10.81 6.17 12.54
CA LEU A 239 9.51 6.72 12.90
C LEU A 239 8.99 7.63 11.79
N PRO A 240 7.74 7.47 11.33
CA PRO A 240 7.10 8.48 10.49
C PRO A 240 6.95 9.80 11.27
N ILE A 241 7.41 10.90 10.68
CA ILE A 241 7.31 12.26 11.21
C ILE A 241 6.64 13.18 10.19
N GLU A 242 6.35 14.43 10.59
CA GLU A 242 5.80 15.46 9.69
C GLU A 242 4.54 14.99 8.93
N HIS A 243 3.61 14.36 9.67
CA HIS A 243 2.40 13.76 9.10
C HIS A 243 2.68 12.72 7.98
N GLY A 244 3.83 12.05 8.04
CA GLY A 244 4.25 11.01 7.11
C GLY A 244 5.08 11.50 5.93
N ALA A 245 5.42 12.80 5.86
CA ALA A 245 6.27 13.37 4.81
C ALA A 245 7.76 12.97 4.93
N GLY A 246 8.19 12.55 6.11
CA GLY A 246 9.55 12.09 6.37
C GLY A 246 9.62 10.93 7.36
N LEU A 247 10.82 10.36 7.45
CA LEU A 247 11.19 9.33 8.40
C LEU A 247 12.33 9.85 9.28
N LEU A 248 12.16 9.81 10.59
CA LEU A 248 13.28 9.91 11.53
C LEU A 248 13.90 8.53 11.68
N VAL A 249 15.09 8.36 11.11
CA VAL A 249 15.85 7.11 11.07
C VAL A 249 16.85 7.07 12.22
N GLY A 250 17.07 5.85 12.70
CA GLY A 250 17.89 5.54 13.85
C GLY A 250 18.31 4.08 13.87
N GLU A 251 18.79 3.66 15.04
CA GLU A 251 19.33 2.33 15.29
C GLU A 251 18.77 1.77 16.60
N VAL A 252 18.41 0.49 16.60
CA VAL A 252 18.04 -0.23 17.83
C VAL A 252 19.30 -0.50 18.66
N LEU A 253 19.33 -0.05 19.91
CA LEU A 253 20.52 -0.16 20.77
C LEU A 253 20.51 -1.38 21.70
N GLY A 254 19.33 -1.97 21.96
CA GLY A 254 19.20 -2.98 23.00
C GLY A 254 18.05 -3.95 22.78
N ASP A 255 18.03 -4.95 23.66
CA ASP A 255 17.02 -6.00 23.64
C ASP A 255 15.63 -5.47 24.02
N TYR A 256 14.64 -6.33 23.82
CA TYR A 256 13.26 -6.07 24.18
C TYR A 256 13.13 -5.85 25.69
N LEU A 257 12.31 -4.86 26.05
CA LEU A 257 11.96 -4.51 27.41
C LEU A 257 10.43 -4.36 27.50
N PHE A 258 9.89 -4.76 28.64
CA PHE A 258 8.51 -4.49 29.01
C PHE A 258 8.44 -3.49 30.16
N ASP A 259 7.64 -2.44 29.99
CA ASP A 259 7.31 -1.52 31.08
C ASP A 259 5.86 -1.03 30.97
N GLY A 260 4.98 -1.71 31.71
CA GLY A 260 3.53 -1.53 31.67
C GLY A 260 3.01 -0.18 32.19
N ARG A 261 3.87 0.74 32.65
CA ARG A 261 3.45 2.05 33.17
C ARG A 261 3.45 3.16 32.12
N GLU A 262 4.08 2.92 30.97
CA GLU A 262 4.22 3.92 29.92
C GLU A 262 3.30 3.64 28.73
N LEU A 263 3.23 4.62 27.82
CA LEU A 263 2.42 4.56 26.60
C LEU A 263 2.83 3.43 25.63
N LEU A 264 4.12 3.11 25.58
CA LEU A 264 4.70 2.09 24.70
C LEU A 264 5.34 0.99 25.55
N PRO A 265 4.55 0.09 26.16
CA PRO A 265 5.05 -0.88 27.11
C PRO A 265 5.96 -1.92 26.49
N HIS A 266 5.70 -2.34 25.25
CA HIS A 266 6.61 -3.20 24.48
C HIS A 266 7.63 -2.32 23.75
N ARG A 267 8.89 -2.31 24.19
CA ARG A 267 9.86 -1.35 23.65
C ARG A 267 11.26 -1.91 23.50
N ARG A 268 12.07 -1.21 22.73
CA ARG A 268 13.53 -1.39 22.62
C ARG A 268 14.20 -0.02 22.70
N PRO A 269 15.34 0.12 23.41
CA PRO A 269 16.16 1.32 23.35
C PRO A 269 16.56 1.61 21.91
N ALA A 270 16.49 2.87 21.49
CA ALA A 270 16.80 3.31 20.14
C ALA A 270 17.48 4.69 20.16
N ARG A 271 18.40 4.90 19.21
CA ARG A 271 19.03 6.19 18.96
C ARG A 271 18.48 6.77 17.67
N TRP A 272 18.15 8.06 17.66
CA TRP A 272 17.63 8.77 16.50
C TRP A 272 18.68 9.76 15.98
N ASP A 273 18.94 9.76 14.68
CA ASP A 273 20.07 10.49 14.12
C ASP A 273 19.72 11.39 12.93
N HIS A 274 18.94 10.88 11.98
CA HIS A 274 18.80 11.48 10.66
C HIS A 274 17.36 11.49 10.19
N VAL A 275 16.98 12.55 9.48
CA VAL A 275 15.69 12.63 8.80
C VAL A 275 15.90 12.37 7.32
N VAL A 276 15.13 11.44 6.76
CA VAL A 276 15.08 11.19 5.32
C VAL A 276 13.68 11.50 4.78
N PRO A 277 13.56 11.99 3.54
CA PRO A 277 12.25 12.23 2.94
C PRO A 277 11.52 10.90 2.68
N ARG A 278 10.18 10.93 2.70
CA ARG A 278 9.34 9.77 2.33
C ARG A 278 9.72 9.16 0.99
N ALA A 279 10.12 9.99 0.02
CA ALA A 279 10.53 9.59 -1.31
C ALA A 279 11.80 8.70 -1.33
N ALA A 280 12.55 8.62 -0.22
CA ALA A 280 13.70 7.73 -0.12
C ALA A 280 13.34 6.25 0.05
N ALA A 281 12.09 5.94 0.43
CA ALA A 281 11.61 4.56 0.44
C ALA A 281 11.35 4.05 -0.98
N ARG A 282 11.64 2.77 -1.24
CA ARG A 282 11.58 2.16 -2.57
C ARG A 282 10.58 0.99 -2.60
N PRO A 283 9.42 1.12 -3.27
CA PRO A 283 8.80 2.39 -3.66
C PRO A 283 8.26 3.15 -2.43
N PRO A 284 8.01 4.48 -2.52
CA PRO A 284 7.50 5.27 -1.41
C PRO A 284 6.14 4.78 -0.89
N ALA A 285 5.35 4.12 -1.74
CA ALA A 285 4.04 3.58 -1.36
C ALA A 285 4.10 2.54 -0.24
N THR A 286 5.25 1.89 -0.01
CA THR A 286 5.42 0.95 1.12
C THR A 286 5.15 1.63 2.47
N LEU A 287 5.35 2.95 2.57
CA LEU A 287 5.01 3.73 3.76
C LEU A 287 3.51 4.03 3.91
N GLN A 288 2.67 3.65 2.94
CA GLN A 288 1.20 3.66 3.07
C GLN A 288 0.66 2.42 3.80
N ASP A 289 1.50 1.42 4.10
CA ASP A 289 1.14 0.24 4.89
C ASP A 289 0.47 0.67 6.20
N PRO A 290 -0.76 0.26 6.54
CA PRO A 290 -1.47 0.73 7.73
C PRO A 290 -0.99 0.11 9.05
N ARG A 291 -0.10 -0.89 9.03
CA ARG A 291 0.40 -1.57 10.23
C ARG A 291 1.20 -0.63 11.14
N ALA A 292 1.24 -0.94 12.44
CA ALA A 292 2.08 -0.25 13.41
C ALA A 292 3.55 -0.67 13.29
N LEU A 293 3.83 -1.88 12.82
CA LEU A 293 5.18 -2.36 12.51
C LEU A 293 5.20 -2.99 11.10
N PHE A 294 6.14 -2.54 10.28
CA PHE A 294 6.43 -3.08 8.97
C PHE A 294 7.89 -2.76 8.60
N SER A 295 8.38 -3.22 7.46
CA SER A 295 9.71 -2.83 6.96
C SER A 295 9.60 -2.23 5.57
N VAL A 296 10.51 -1.30 5.27
CA VAL A 296 10.67 -0.68 3.95
C VAL A 296 12.12 -0.85 3.51
N VAL A 297 12.37 -0.70 2.21
CA VAL A 297 13.72 -0.54 1.68
C VAL A 297 13.97 0.95 1.47
N ILE A 298 15.06 1.46 2.02
CA ILE A 298 15.49 2.86 1.87
C ILE A 298 16.74 2.91 0.99
N ASP A 299 16.82 3.93 0.16
CA ASP A 299 18.02 4.28 -0.59
C ASP A 299 19.25 4.40 0.34
N PRO A 300 20.30 3.58 0.16
CA PRO A 300 21.47 3.60 1.03
C PRO A 300 22.23 4.94 0.96
N ASP A 301 22.10 5.70 -0.14
CA ASP A 301 22.81 6.96 -0.33
C ASP A 301 22.28 8.08 0.58
N VAL A 302 21.06 7.94 1.10
CA VAL A 302 20.48 8.90 2.06
C VAL A 302 20.67 8.47 3.52
N LEU A 303 21.27 7.30 3.76
CA LEU A 303 21.52 6.75 5.09
C LEU A 303 22.97 7.01 5.53
N PRO A 304 23.22 7.14 6.85
CA PRO A 304 24.59 7.18 7.34
C PRO A 304 25.30 5.84 7.04
N PRO A 305 26.64 5.83 6.88
CA PRO A 305 27.40 4.62 6.59
C PRO A 305 27.20 3.48 7.60
N SER A 306 26.90 3.82 8.86
CA SER A 306 26.61 2.84 9.92
C SER A 306 25.33 2.04 9.68
N LEU A 307 24.37 2.58 8.93
CA LEU A 307 23.09 1.94 8.62
C LEU A 307 23.03 1.39 7.19
N ALA A 308 23.80 1.94 6.25
CA ALA A 308 23.76 1.56 4.84
C ALA A 308 24.19 0.10 4.55
N GLY A 309 25.00 -0.52 5.44
CA GLY A 309 25.58 -1.87 5.24
C GLY A 309 24.62 -3.05 5.45
N THR A 310 23.39 -2.82 5.89
CA THR A 310 22.42 -3.89 6.20
C THR A 310 21.65 -4.28 4.94
N THR A 311 22.25 -5.13 4.09
CA THR A 311 21.58 -5.65 2.89
C THR A 311 20.34 -6.46 3.25
N TYR A 312 19.23 -6.18 2.57
CA TYR A 312 18.01 -6.99 2.65
C TYR A 312 18.31 -8.44 2.23
N ARG A 313 18.04 -9.38 3.13
CA ARG A 313 17.76 -10.78 2.80
C ARG A 313 16.42 -11.09 3.41
N GLU A 314 15.46 -11.48 2.58
CA GLU A 314 14.15 -11.90 3.04
C GLU A 314 14.32 -12.97 4.15
N PRO A 315 13.72 -12.80 5.33
CA PRO A 315 13.63 -13.91 6.28
C PRO A 315 12.78 -14.98 5.61
N ALA A 316 13.34 -16.18 5.43
CA ALA A 316 12.63 -17.31 4.84
C ALA A 316 11.25 -17.44 5.49
N LEU A 317 10.19 -17.15 4.73
CA LEU A 317 8.84 -17.47 5.16
C LEU A 317 8.85 -18.96 5.53
N PRO A 318 8.40 -19.36 6.74
CA PRO A 318 8.11 -20.75 6.96
C PRO A 318 7.07 -21.13 5.90
N LEU A 319 7.47 -22.01 4.98
CA LEU A 319 6.53 -22.70 4.12
C LEU A 319 5.47 -23.35 5.03
N VAL A 320 4.20 -23.17 4.63
CA VAL A 320 2.93 -23.70 5.16
C VAL A 320 2.08 -22.71 5.97
#